data_AF-A0A1J1J2H5-F1
#
_entry.id   AF-A0A1J1J2H5-F1
#
_cell.length_a   1.000
_cell.length_b   1.000
_cell.length_c   1.000
_cell.angle_alpha   90.00
_cell.angle_beta   90.00
_cell.angle_gamma   90.00
#
_symmetry.space_group_name_H-M   'P 1'
#
loop_
_entity.id
_entity.type
_entity.pdbx_description
1 polymer ?
#
loop_
_entity_poly.entity_id
_entity_poly.type
_entity_poly.pdbx_seq_one_letter_code
_entity_poly.pdbx_strand_id
1 'polypeptide(L)'
;MKFSVLLLFAIFMQVYGFSIPIIYDTKAEGCVNGTCGAYCALEDAKVFPGEQYNWPGKCQKLYCEPDFSLTFSTCSEFDIYDEYTWVGRDNSKPYPECCGTQGTKKRYNDFD
;
A
#
# COMPACT_ATOMS: atom_id res chain seq x y z
N MET A 1 20.63 -34.54 20.63
CA MET A 1 19.92 -34.29 19.35
C MET A 1 18.57 -33.57 19.52
N LYS A 2 18.37 -32.70 20.54
CA LYS A 2 17.12 -31.93 20.71
C LYS A 2 17.28 -30.41 20.53
N PHE A 3 18.50 -29.89 20.66
CA PHE A 3 18.79 -28.46 20.49
C PHE A 3 18.87 -28.00 19.02
N SER A 4 19.12 -28.91 18.08
CA SER A 4 19.30 -28.55 16.66
C SER A 4 17.99 -28.21 15.94
N VAL A 5 16.85 -28.73 16.41
CA VAL A 5 15.54 -28.52 15.77
C VAL A 5 14.94 -27.16 16.15
N LEU A 6 15.18 -26.69 17.38
CA LEU A 6 14.72 -25.38 17.85
C LEU A 6 15.43 -24.22 17.14
N LEU A 7 16.72 -24.37 16.82
CA LEU A 7 17.50 -23.39 16.06
C LEU A 7 17.03 -23.24 14.62
N LEU A 8 16.59 -24.33 13.98
CA LEU A 8 16.02 -24.27 12.63
C LEU A 8 14.66 -23.55 12.61
N PHE A 9 13.80 -23.79 13.61
CA PHE A 9 12.50 -23.11 13.71
C PHE A 9 12.63 -21.59 13.92
N ALA A 10 13.66 -21.14 14.66
CA ALA A 10 13.89 -19.71 14.89
C ALA A 10 14.32 -18.95 13.61
N ILE A 11 15.02 -19.61 12.69
CA ILE A 11 15.45 -19.01 11.42
C ILE A 11 14.25 -18.88 10.46
N PHE A 12 13.34 -19.85 10.44
CA PHE A 12 12.15 -19.81 9.58
C PHE A 12 11.19 -18.67 9.93
N MET A 13 11.08 -18.24 11.19
CA MET A 13 10.19 -17.12 11.56
C MET A 13 10.71 -15.73 11.15
N GLN A 14 11.98 -15.58 10.81
CA GLN A 14 12.55 -14.28 10.40
C GLN A 14 12.32 -13.96 8.91
N VAL A 15 11.91 -14.95 8.11
CA VAL A 15 11.81 -14.81 6.64
C VAL A 15 10.40 -14.41 6.19
N TYR A 16 9.39 -14.55 7.05
CA TYR A 16 8.03 -14.07 6.80
C TYR A 16 7.85 -12.61 7.23
N GLY A 17 8.82 -11.77 6.87
CA GLY A 17 8.68 -10.32 6.99
C GLY A 17 7.48 -9.86 6.19
N PHE A 18 6.55 -9.19 6.87
CA PHE A 18 5.33 -8.65 6.30
C PHE A 18 5.66 -7.78 5.08
N SER A 19 5.18 -8.20 3.90
CA SER A 19 5.39 -7.48 2.65
C SER A 19 4.26 -6.46 2.47
N ILE A 20 4.59 -5.18 2.49
CA ILE A 20 3.73 -4.14 1.91
C ILE A 20 3.41 -4.57 0.48
N PRO A 21 2.16 -4.52 0.01
CA PRO A 21 1.86 -4.91 -1.36
C PRO A 21 2.68 -4.06 -2.34
N ILE A 22 3.42 -4.76 -3.20
CA ILE A 22 4.18 -4.17 -4.30
C ILE A 22 3.47 -4.58 -5.59
N ILE A 23 3.13 -3.61 -6.43
CA ILE A 23 2.62 -3.88 -7.78
C ILE A 23 3.79 -3.70 -8.73
N TYR A 24 4.13 -4.78 -9.42
CA TYR A 24 5.18 -4.80 -10.44
C TYR A 24 4.61 -4.43 -11.82
N ASP A 25 5.51 -4.15 -12.77
CA ASP A 25 5.16 -3.91 -14.17
C ASP A 25 4.19 -2.74 -14.41
N THR A 26 4.28 -1.69 -13.59
CA THR A 26 3.42 -0.50 -13.70
C THR A 26 3.97 0.55 -14.66
N LYS A 27 5.09 0.27 -15.33
CA LYS A 27 5.77 1.21 -16.22
C LYS A 27 4.88 1.60 -17.40
N ALA A 28 4.72 2.89 -17.60
CA ALA A 28 4.16 3.51 -18.79
C ALA A 28 5.00 4.72 -19.22
N GLU A 29 4.70 5.29 -20.39
CA GLU A 29 5.37 6.49 -20.91
C GLU A 29 4.34 7.56 -21.30
N GLY A 30 4.73 8.83 -21.28
CA GLY A 30 3.87 9.95 -21.64
C GLY A 30 4.21 11.22 -20.88
N CYS A 31 3.29 12.18 -20.88
CA CYS A 31 3.49 13.48 -20.25
C CYS A 31 2.42 13.78 -19.19
N VAL A 32 2.86 14.35 -18.05
CA VAL A 32 2.02 14.82 -16.95
C VAL A 32 2.41 16.27 -16.67
N ASN A 33 1.46 17.20 -16.80
CA ASN A 33 1.68 18.64 -16.57
C ASN A 33 2.90 19.24 -17.30
N GLY A 34 3.20 18.74 -18.51
CA GLY A 34 4.32 19.22 -19.34
C GLY A 34 5.65 18.50 -19.10
N THR A 35 5.77 17.67 -18.06
CA THR A 35 6.92 16.79 -17.85
C THR A 35 6.67 15.47 -18.57
N CYS A 36 7.57 15.06 -19.46
CA CYS A 36 7.47 13.81 -20.22
C CYS A 36 8.52 12.80 -19.79
N GLY A 37 8.15 11.52 -19.75
CA GLY A 37 9.07 10.44 -19.39
C GLY A 37 8.33 9.15 -19.08
N ALA A 38 9.08 8.19 -18.54
CA ALA A 38 8.51 6.96 -17.99
C ALA A 38 8.00 7.19 -16.57
N TYR A 39 6.85 6.64 -16.23
CA TYR A 39 6.19 6.76 -14.92
C TYR A 39 5.49 5.46 -14.54
N CYS A 40 5.15 5.31 -13.26
CA CYS A 40 4.23 4.27 -12.81
C CYS A 40 2.78 4.68 -13.08
N ALA A 41 2.01 3.81 -13.73
CA ALA A 41 0.61 4.00 -14.07
C ALA A 41 -0.27 2.96 -13.36
N LEU A 42 -1.27 3.43 -12.63
CA LEU A 42 -2.28 2.58 -12.00
C LEU A 42 -3.61 3.32 -12.00
N GLU A 43 -4.62 2.76 -12.69
CA GLU A 43 -5.90 3.40 -12.94
C GLU A 43 -5.73 4.83 -13.51
N ASP A 44 -6.09 5.86 -12.74
CA ASP A 44 -5.97 7.28 -13.09
C ASP A 44 -4.68 7.94 -12.55
N ALA A 45 -3.94 7.25 -11.68
CA ALA A 45 -2.72 7.75 -11.08
C ALA A 45 -1.52 7.60 -12.03
N LYS A 46 -0.74 8.69 -12.15
CA LYS A 46 0.53 8.74 -12.88
C LYS A 46 1.58 9.37 -11.99
N VAL A 47 2.61 8.59 -11.66
CA VAL A 47 3.60 8.98 -10.66
C VAL A 47 5.00 8.74 -11.22
N PHE A 48 5.85 9.77 -11.31
CA PHE A 48 7.21 9.55 -11.80
C PHE A 48 8.06 8.81 -10.76
N PRO A 49 9.13 8.12 -11.18
CA PRO A 49 10.01 7.41 -10.26
C PRO A 49 10.57 8.34 -9.17
N GLY A 50 10.50 7.90 -7.92
CA GLY A 50 10.90 8.67 -6.74
C GLY A 50 9.82 9.63 -6.21
N GLU A 51 8.69 9.78 -6.89
CA GLU A 51 7.60 10.64 -6.44
C GLU A 51 6.57 9.90 -5.58
N GLN A 52 5.89 10.68 -4.74
CA GLN A 52 4.74 10.23 -3.96
C GLN A 52 3.48 10.92 -4.44
N TYR A 53 2.36 10.19 -4.46
CA TYR A 53 1.06 10.71 -4.87
C TYR A 53 -0.02 10.31 -3.88
N ASN A 54 -0.68 11.29 -3.27
CA ASN A 54 -1.88 11.05 -2.49
C ASN A 54 -3.03 10.71 -3.43
N TRP A 55 -3.55 9.48 -3.35
CA TRP A 55 -4.58 9.01 -4.26
C TRP A 55 -5.95 9.56 -3.82
N PRO A 56 -6.55 10.50 -4.59
CA PRO A 56 -7.79 11.13 -4.18
C PRO A 56 -8.90 10.09 -3.97
N GLY A 57 -9.64 10.22 -2.86
CA GLY A 57 -10.75 9.34 -2.54
C GLY A 57 -10.39 7.95 -1.99
N LYS A 58 -9.11 7.55 -1.99
CA LYS A 58 -8.67 6.21 -1.55
C LYS A 58 -7.94 6.18 -0.20
N CYS A 59 -7.76 7.34 0.44
CA CYS A 59 -7.04 7.49 1.72
C CYS A 59 -5.73 6.67 1.79
N GLN A 60 -4.96 6.73 0.72
CA GLN A 60 -3.70 6.02 0.57
C GLN A 60 -2.73 6.87 -0.24
N LYS A 61 -1.44 6.61 -0.08
CA LYS A 61 -0.38 7.28 -0.81
C LYS A 61 0.41 6.28 -1.61
N LEU A 62 0.56 6.55 -2.90
CA LEU A 62 1.39 5.79 -3.83
C LEU A 62 2.82 6.30 -3.78
N TYR A 63 3.78 5.39 -3.96
CA TYR A 63 5.17 5.71 -4.22
C TYR A 63 5.65 4.88 -5.40
N CYS A 64 6.18 5.54 -6.43
CA CYS A 64 6.76 4.89 -7.60
C CYS A 64 8.25 4.66 -7.36
N GLU A 65 8.66 3.40 -7.26
CA GLU A 65 10.05 3.02 -7.09
C GLU A 65 10.87 3.26 -8.38
N PRO A 66 12.20 3.37 -8.29
CA PRO A 66 13.07 3.52 -9.46
C PRO A 66 12.96 2.40 -10.51
N ASP A 67 12.52 1.21 -10.11
CA ASP A 67 12.28 0.06 -10.98
C ASP A 67 10.87 0.02 -11.59
N PHE A 68 10.08 1.08 -11.40
CA PHE A 68 8.68 1.19 -11.82
C PHE A 68 7.73 0.20 -11.14
N SER A 69 8.08 -0.25 -9.93
CA SER A 69 7.12 -0.86 -9.02
C SER A 69 6.39 0.21 -8.20
N LEU A 70 5.12 -0.05 -7.87
CA LEU A 70 4.30 0.82 -7.02
C LEU A 70 4.16 0.22 -5.63
N THR A 71 4.44 1.02 -4.61
CA THR A 71 4.19 0.70 -3.21
C THR A 71 3.13 1.62 -2.61
N PHE A 72 2.47 1.13 -1.55
CA PHE A 72 1.32 1.80 -0.93
C PHE A 72 1.61 2.14 0.52
N SER A 73 1.20 3.33 0.95
CA SER A 73 1.00 3.67 2.36
C SER A 73 -0.49 3.75 2.65
N THR A 74 -0.96 2.95 3.60
CA THR A 74 -2.36 2.85 4.03
C THR A 74 -2.48 3.13 5.54
N CYS A 75 -3.68 3.49 6.02
CA CYS A 75 -3.90 3.87 7.43
C CYS A 75 -3.65 2.73 8.44
N SER A 76 -3.77 1.49 8.00
CA SER A 76 -3.26 0.31 8.69
C SER A 76 -2.38 -0.43 7.69
N GLU A 77 -1.23 -0.92 8.15
CA GLU A 77 -0.33 -1.76 7.35
C GLU A 77 -1.03 -3.00 6.76
N PHE A 78 -2.19 -3.39 7.32
CA PHE A 78 -2.90 -4.64 7.00
C PHE A 78 -4.30 -4.46 6.41
N ASP A 79 -4.78 -3.22 6.22
CA ASP A 79 -6.15 -2.98 5.73
C ASP A 79 -6.22 -2.67 4.24
N ILE A 80 -5.41 -3.36 3.44
CA ILE A 80 -5.39 -3.20 1.99
C ILE A 80 -6.69 -3.73 1.34
N TYR A 81 -7.38 -4.64 2.03
CA TYR A 81 -8.65 -5.22 1.59
C TYR A 81 -9.88 -4.55 2.20
N ASP A 82 -9.70 -3.43 2.92
CA ASP A 82 -10.78 -2.69 3.60
C ASP A 82 -11.61 -3.60 4.54
N GLU A 83 -10.92 -4.49 5.25
CA GLU A 83 -11.45 -5.44 6.23
C GLU A 83 -11.87 -4.79 7.56
N TYR A 84 -11.48 -3.56 7.86
CA TYR A 84 -11.80 -2.89 9.13
C TYR A 84 -12.77 -1.73 8.95
N THR A 85 -13.64 -1.52 9.94
CA THR A 85 -14.39 -0.28 10.06
C THR A 85 -13.46 0.83 10.54
N TRP A 86 -13.67 2.05 10.08
CA TRP A 86 -12.86 3.21 10.47
C TRP A 86 -13.76 4.31 11.00
N VAL A 87 -13.50 4.75 12.23
CA VAL A 87 -14.24 5.86 12.84
C VAL A 87 -13.52 7.16 12.51
N GLY A 88 -14.23 8.08 11.85
CA GLY A 88 -13.67 9.38 11.48
C GLY A 88 -12.73 9.37 10.27
N ARG A 89 -12.75 8.31 9.44
CA ARG A 89 -12.07 8.32 8.14
C ARG A 89 -12.74 9.36 7.23
N ASP A 90 -11.93 10.19 6.59
CA ASP A 90 -12.37 11.28 5.73
C ASP A 90 -11.60 11.25 4.41
N ASN A 91 -12.16 10.57 3.42
CA ASN A 91 -11.54 10.39 2.10
C ASN A 91 -11.43 11.70 1.28
N SER A 92 -11.96 12.83 1.78
CA SER A 92 -11.74 14.15 1.17
C SER A 92 -10.37 14.74 1.51
N LYS A 93 -9.68 14.20 2.52
CA LYS A 93 -8.35 14.63 2.95
C LYS A 93 -7.24 13.75 2.34
N PRO A 94 -5.99 14.24 2.30
CA PRO A 94 -4.85 13.43 1.92
C PRO A 94 -4.44 12.46 3.03
N TYR A 95 -3.71 11.39 2.68
CA TYR A 95 -3.04 10.55 3.67
C TYR A 95 -1.87 11.34 4.32
N PRO A 96 -1.65 11.22 5.65
CA PRO A 96 -2.37 10.37 6.61
C PRO A 96 -3.56 11.06 7.29
N GLU A 97 -3.90 12.31 6.97
CA GLU A 97 -4.96 13.07 7.64
C GLU A 97 -6.37 12.52 7.41
N CYS A 98 -6.56 11.83 6.29
CA CYS A 98 -7.79 11.09 6.02
C CYS A 98 -7.97 9.87 6.92
N CYS A 99 -6.92 9.44 7.63
CA CYS A 99 -6.98 8.28 8.50
C CYS A 99 -7.82 8.58 9.73
N GLY A 100 -8.85 7.77 9.92
CA GLY A 100 -9.60 7.70 11.17
C GLY A 100 -8.93 6.79 12.20
N THR A 101 -9.65 6.50 13.27
CA THR A 101 -9.25 5.46 14.23
C THR A 101 -9.72 4.10 13.74
N GLN A 102 -8.85 3.09 13.78
CA GLN A 102 -9.20 1.72 13.43
C GLN A 102 -10.26 1.20 14.40
N GLY A 103 -11.40 0.80 13.84
CA GLY A 103 -12.51 0.18 14.56
C GLY A 103 -12.44 -1.34 14.50
N THR A 104 -13.60 -1.97 14.62
CA THR A 104 -13.75 -3.44 14.56
C THR A 104 -13.58 -3.96 13.13
N LYS A 105 -13.09 -5.21 12.99
CA LYS A 105 -13.09 -5.93 11.71
C LYS A 105 -14.52 -6.06 11.18
N LYS A 106 -14.75 -5.70 9.91
CA LYS A 106 -16.02 -5.90 9.20
C LYS A 106 -16.35 -7.38 9.15
N ARG A 107 -17.62 -7.74 9.33
CA ARG A 107 -18.08 -9.13 9.18
C ARG A 107 -18.38 -9.40 7.70
N TYR A 108 -18.41 -10.67 7.32
CA TYR A 108 -18.72 -11.12 5.96
C TYR A 108 -20.05 -10.57 5.41
N ASN A 109 -21.00 -10.21 6.28
CA ASN A 109 -22.29 -9.66 5.88
C ASN A 109 -22.29 -8.13 5.73
N ASP A 110 -21.17 -7.46 5.99
CA ASP A 110 -21.03 -5.99 5.94
C ASP A 110 -20.39 -5.53 4.61
N PHE A 111 -20.22 -6.45 3.64
CA PHE A 111 -19.77 -6.16 2.28
C PHE A 111 -21.03 -5.98 1.39
N ASP A 112 -21.46 -4.73 1.24
CA ASP A 112 -22.49 -4.31 0.26
C ASP A 112 -21.91 -4.15 -1.15
#